data_AF-A0A936PD71-F1
#
_entry.id   AF-A0A936PD71-F1
#
_cell.length_a   1.000
_cell.length_b   1.000
_cell.length_c   1.000
_cell.angle_alpha   90.00
_cell.angle_beta   90.00
_cell.angle_gamma   90.00
#
_symmetry.space_group_name_H-M   'P 1'
#
loop_
_entity.id
_entity.type
_entity.pdbx_description
1 polymer ?
#
loop_
_entity_poly.entity_id
_entity_poly.type
_entity_poly.pdbx_seq_one_letter_code
_entity_poly.pdbx_strand_id
1 'polypeptide(L)'
;MADDDDLMDLDFTVPGAFETKAEPEPAPAPVAETPAPPPEPVPPPPPVRPPLPAALTEAAAMYASGKDLDAMRRLEAAIKSNENLGDSTIRAWACLFELLQTLGRQPAFDALALAFARRFEKSPPAWSASAEDENLAADTTGGRAHVSLSGVLNVGVGEVLKQAMKLAATSTLVRMDVSKLTDADNNGATLLMRGIAALKRAKKEFVFGSPAHLAQILQQKLVVGERSNQEMWLLLLELHQQAFHQEAFEEVAVNYAITFEVSPPSWEAPPPRSEEAVKAPDKPLAQPETFALAGQMLGVGAANYSVLDAALKARDDFDIDARRLARIDAVAAKELQGVLNRFKGAGKHLRLVGLSTLVAVYLESLDFHNVVELKPRAI
;
A
#
# COMPACT_ATOMS: atom_id res chain seq x y z
N MET A 1 95.14 46.74 -18.40
CA MET A 1 95.28 45.68 -17.40
C MET A 1 96.15 46.25 -16.30
N ALA A 2 95.60 46.25 -15.07
CA ALA A 2 96.18 46.60 -13.77
C ALA A 2 96.58 48.08 -13.61
N ASP A 3 95.78 48.89 -12.91
CA ASP A 3 95.55 49.00 -11.45
C ASP A 3 96.70 49.82 -10.79
N ASP A 4 96.50 51.10 -10.47
CA ASP A 4 95.81 51.72 -9.31
C ASP A 4 96.67 51.71 -8.03
N ASP A 5 97.08 52.89 -7.57
CA ASP A 5 97.25 53.25 -6.15
C ASP A 5 97.72 54.72 -6.04
N ASP A 6 96.77 55.62 -5.76
CA ASP A 6 97.06 56.96 -5.20
C ASP A 6 96.21 57.10 -3.92
N LEU A 7 96.87 56.87 -2.78
CA LEU A 7 96.32 56.93 -1.44
C LEU A 7 96.42 58.38 -0.91
N MET A 8 95.29 59.00 -0.57
CA MET A 8 95.24 60.24 0.20
C MET A 8 94.36 60.03 1.44
N ASP A 9 95.03 60.10 2.60
CA ASP A 9 94.48 60.22 3.95
C ASP A 9 93.49 61.38 4.07
N LEU A 10 92.33 61.17 4.69
CA LEU A 10 91.62 62.21 5.45
C LEU A 10 90.76 61.57 6.56
N ASP A 11 91.22 61.72 7.80
CA ASP A 11 90.47 61.51 9.04
C ASP A 11 89.76 62.82 9.45
N PHE A 12 88.46 62.76 9.71
CA PHE A 12 87.67 63.87 10.25
C PHE A 12 86.63 63.38 11.26
N THR A 13 87.10 63.13 12.47
CA THR A 13 86.32 63.24 13.70
C THR A 13 85.76 64.66 13.88
N VAL A 14 84.46 64.89 13.58
CA VAL A 14 83.66 65.97 14.23
C VAL A 14 82.18 65.54 14.35
N PRO A 15 81.59 65.53 15.57
CA PRO A 15 80.18 65.21 15.78
C PRO A 15 79.30 66.48 15.80
N GLY A 16 78.11 66.41 15.16
CA GLY A 16 76.95 67.24 15.54
C GLY A 16 76.64 68.48 14.69
N ALA A 17 76.45 68.34 13.38
CA ALA A 17 75.96 69.43 12.55
C ALA A 17 74.92 69.00 11.50
N PHE A 18 73.86 68.27 11.90
CA PHE A 18 72.62 68.23 11.14
C PHE A 18 71.42 68.15 12.09
N GLU A 19 70.64 69.23 12.13
CA GLU A 19 69.35 69.30 12.78
C GLU A 19 68.36 68.36 12.08
N THR A 20 67.99 67.25 12.72
CA THR A 20 66.84 66.44 12.31
C THR A 20 65.57 67.19 12.67
N LYS A 21 64.98 67.85 11.66
CA LYS A 21 63.60 68.30 11.64
C LYS A 21 62.69 67.13 12.02
N ALA A 22 61.91 67.29 13.08
CA ALA A 22 60.88 66.33 13.49
C ALA A 22 59.89 66.14 12.33
N GLU A 23 59.83 64.91 11.85
CA GLU A 23 58.89 64.44 10.83
C GLU A 23 57.51 64.26 11.49
N PRO A 24 56.41 64.73 10.87
CA PRO A 24 55.08 64.56 11.42
C PRO A 24 54.68 63.08 11.47
N GLU A 25 54.07 62.71 12.59
CA GLU A 25 53.54 61.40 12.94
C GLU A 25 52.74 60.76 11.78
N PRO A 26 52.96 59.48 11.43
CA PRO A 26 52.20 58.82 10.39
C PRO A 26 50.74 58.67 10.83
N ALA A 27 49.81 59.07 9.96
CA ALA A 27 48.39 58.86 10.14
C ALA A 27 48.08 57.37 10.42
N PRO A 28 47.08 57.06 11.27
CA PRO A 28 46.74 55.68 11.59
C PRO A 28 46.38 54.91 10.32
N ALA A 29 46.98 53.73 10.17
CA ALA A 29 46.69 52.82 9.07
C ALA A 29 45.19 52.47 9.02
N PRO A 30 44.59 52.34 7.83
CA PRO A 30 43.22 51.86 7.72
C PRO A 30 43.12 50.48 8.37
N VAL A 31 42.14 50.32 9.26
CA VAL A 31 41.80 49.01 9.83
C VAL A 31 41.44 48.10 8.66
N ALA A 32 42.27 47.10 8.40
CA ALA A 32 41.95 46.07 7.42
C ALA A 32 40.70 45.33 7.91
N GLU A 33 39.58 45.51 7.23
CA GLU A 33 38.43 44.62 7.37
C GLU A 33 38.92 43.20 7.14
N THR A 34 38.78 42.36 8.17
CA THR A 34 39.04 40.93 8.03
C THR A 34 38.10 40.43 6.93
N PRO A 35 38.61 39.80 5.84
CA PRO A 35 37.74 39.26 4.81
C PRO A 35 36.75 38.30 5.48
N ALA A 36 35.46 38.51 5.24
CA ALA A 36 34.44 37.58 5.70
C ALA A 36 34.85 36.16 5.25
N PRO A 37 34.66 35.13 6.11
CA PRO A 37 34.94 33.77 5.71
C PRO A 37 34.18 33.47 4.41
N PRO A 38 34.79 32.75 3.46
CA PRO A 38 34.11 32.39 2.22
C PRO A 38 32.77 31.74 2.57
N PRO A 39 31.68 32.08 1.87
CA PRO A 39 30.39 31.48 2.15
C PRO A 39 30.55 29.96 2.13
N GLU A 40 30.14 29.29 3.20
CA GLU A 40 30.12 27.83 3.24
C GLU A 40 29.42 27.34 1.96
N PRO A 41 30.00 26.34 1.26
CA PRO A 41 29.37 25.82 0.06
C PRO A 41 27.96 25.38 0.43
N VAL A 42 26.97 26.08 -0.12
CA VAL A 42 25.56 25.76 0.08
C VAL A 42 25.42 24.28 -0.27
N PRO A 43 24.98 23.42 0.67
CA PRO A 43 24.82 22.02 0.37
C PRO A 43 23.95 21.91 -0.88
N PRO A 44 24.33 21.07 -1.86
CA PRO A 44 23.55 20.95 -3.08
C PRO A 44 22.09 20.70 -2.69
N PRO A 45 21.13 21.37 -3.36
CA PRO A 45 19.73 21.14 -3.07
C PRO A 45 19.47 19.64 -3.11
N PRO A 46 18.69 19.09 -2.16
CA PRO A 46 18.40 17.67 -2.15
C PRO A 46 17.90 17.26 -3.53
N PRO A 47 18.31 16.10 -4.06
CA PRO A 47 17.95 15.68 -5.40
C PRO A 47 16.42 15.73 -5.55
N VAL A 48 15.94 16.64 -6.40
CA VAL A 48 14.51 16.77 -6.69
C VAL A 48 14.12 15.51 -7.45
N ARG A 49 13.37 14.62 -6.79
CA ARG A 49 12.82 13.45 -7.47
C ARG A 49 11.92 13.93 -8.61
N PRO A 50 12.06 13.36 -9.81
CA PRO A 50 11.16 13.70 -10.91
C PRO A 50 9.72 13.37 -10.49
N PRO A 51 8.75 14.24 -10.80
CA PRO A 51 7.36 13.97 -10.46
C PRO A 51 6.88 12.69 -11.14
N LEU A 52 6.05 11.92 -10.44
CA LEU A 52 5.42 10.74 -11.02
C LEU A 52 4.52 11.16 -12.20
N PRO A 53 4.54 10.41 -13.33
CA PRO A 53 3.61 10.64 -14.42
C PRO A 53 2.15 10.62 -13.96
N ALA A 54 1.32 11.48 -14.57
CA ALA A 54 -0.12 11.57 -14.26
C ALA A 54 -0.82 10.21 -14.38
N ALA A 55 -0.47 9.43 -15.41
CA ALA A 55 -0.98 8.08 -15.61
C ALA A 55 -0.78 7.15 -14.42
N LEU A 56 0.40 7.21 -13.81
CA LEU A 56 0.76 6.35 -12.68
C LEU A 56 0.05 6.80 -11.40
N THR A 57 0.01 8.10 -11.13
CA THR A 57 -0.65 8.66 -9.94
C THR A 57 -2.16 8.46 -9.99
N GLU A 58 -2.80 8.70 -11.13
CA GLU A 58 -4.23 8.48 -11.34
C GLU A 58 -4.60 7.00 -11.17
N ALA A 59 -3.84 6.09 -11.81
CA ALA A 59 -4.08 4.66 -11.70
C ALA A 59 -3.88 4.14 -10.26
N ALA A 60 -2.85 4.61 -9.57
CA ALA A 60 -2.59 4.24 -8.18
C ALA A 60 -3.69 4.75 -7.23
N ALA A 61 -4.21 5.97 -7.44
CA ALA A 61 -5.33 6.50 -6.66
C ALA A 61 -6.65 5.76 -6.94
N MET A 62 -6.91 5.39 -8.20
CA MET A 62 -8.04 4.54 -8.58
C MET A 62 -7.93 3.18 -7.90
N TYR A 63 -6.74 2.56 -7.92
CA TYR A 63 -6.47 1.32 -7.18
C TYR A 63 -6.71 1.51 -5.68
N ALA A 64 -6.13 2.51 -5.01
CA ALA A 64 -6.36 2.73 -3.58
C ALA A 64 -7.86 2.86 -3.22
N SER A 65 -8.68 3.34 -4.16
CA SER A 65 -10.14 3.50 -4.02
C SER A 65 -10.97 2.29 -4.47
N GLY A 66 -10.34 1.18 -4.85
CA GLY A 66 -11.02 -0.05 -5.32
C GLY A 66 -11.48 -0.03 -6.78
N LYS A 67 -11.09 0.98 -7.58
CA LYS A 67 -11.49 1.16 -8.99
C LYS A 67 -10.49 0.50 -9.95
N ASP A 68 -10.29 -0.80 -9.81
CA ASP A 68 -9.14 -1.47 -10.41
C ASP A 68 -9.22 -1.61 -11.93
N LEU A 69 -10.43 -1.76 -12.46
CA LEU A 69 -10.66 -1.81 -13.90
C LEU A 69 -10.35 -0.45 -14.56
N ASP A 70 -10.67 0.65 -13.89
CA ASP A 70 -10.39 1.99 -14.41
C ASP A 70 -8.89 2.30 -14.32
N ALA A 71 -8.23 1.89 -13.23
CA ALA A 71 -6.78 1.95 -13.10
C ALA A 71 -6.08 1.19 -14.25
N MET A 72 -6.54 -0.02 -14.57
CA MET A 72 -6.02 -0.83 -15.66
C MET A 72 -6.17 -0.12 -17.01
N ARG A 73 -7.38 0.37 -17.31
CA ARG A 73 -7.65 1.10 -18.55
C ARG A 73 -6.78 2.35 -18.68
N ARG A 74 -6.56 3.08 -17.59
CA ARG A 74 -5.73 4.29 -17.58
C ARG A 74 -4.27 3.98 -17.94
N LEU A 75 -3.70 2.92 -17.35
CA LEU A 75 -2.33 2.49 -17.66
C LEU A 75 -2.22 1.89 -19.06
N GLU A 76 -3.19 1.09 -19.50
CA GLU A 76 -3.23 0.58 -20.87
C GLU A 76 -3.24 1.71 -21.90
N ALA A 77 -4.09 2.74 -21.69
CA ALA A 77 -4.15 3.90 -22.56
C ALA A 77 -2.81 4.63 -22.59
N ALA A 78 -2.19 4.86 -21.42
CA ALA A 78 -0.88 5.50 -21.32
C ALA A 78 0.20 4.74 -22.11
N ILE A 79 0.22 3.42 -21.98
CA ILE A 79 1.20 2.55 -22.64
C ILE A 79 0.95 2.48 -24.16
N LYS A 80 -0.31 2.32 -24.59
CA LYS A 80 -0.69 2.21 -26.02
C LYS A 80 -0.49 3.53 -26.76
N SER A 81 -0.84 4.65 -26.14
CA SER A 81 -0.63 5.99 -26.71
C SER A 81 0.81 6.48 -26.56
N ASN A 82 1.69 5.68 -25.96
CA ASN A 82 3.09 6.00 -25.70
C ASN A 82 3.25 7.38 -25.03
N GLU A 83 2.40 7.64 -24.02
CA GLU A 83 2.47 8.81 -23.16
C GLU A 83 3.89 8.93 -22.57
N ASN A 84 4.37 10.15 -22.32
CA ASN A 84 5.71 10.34 -21.78
C ASN A 84 5.77 9.90 -20.31
N LEU A 85 6.10 8.63 -20.09
CA LEU A 85 6.27 8.03 -18.76
C LEU A 85 7.72 8.15 -18.23
N GLY A 86 8.65 8.63 -19.07
CA GLY A 86 10.08 8.75 -18.75
C GLY A 86 10.66 7.47 -18.15
N ASP A 87 11.47 7.64 -17.10
CA ASP A 87 12.11 6.54 -16.36
C ASP A 87 11.11 5.64 -15.62
N SER A 88 9.85 6.07 -15.50
CA SER A 88 8.79 5.30 -14.85
C SER A 88 8.06 4.35 -15.82
N THR A 89 8.51 4.24 -17.07
CA THR A 89 7.88 3.34 -18.07
C THR A 89 7.83 1.90 -17.55
N ILE A 90 8.94 1.33 -17.05
CA ILE A 90 8.94 -0.06 -16.53
C ILE A 90 7.99 -0.19 -15.32
N ARG A 91 7.94 0.83 -14.44
CA ARG A 91 7.01 0.86 -13.29
C ARG A 91 5.55 0.85 -13.72
N ALA A 92 5.20 1.55 -14.80
CA ALA A 92 3.84 1.53 -15.35
C ALA A 92 3.44 0.15 -15.87
N TRP A 93 4.36 -0.57 -16.51
CA TRP A 93 4.12 -1.95 -16.95
C TRP A 93 3.97 -2.90 -15.75
N ALA A 94 4.82 -2.78 -14.73
CA ALA A 94 4.69 -3.55 -13.50
C ALA A 94 3.36 -3.30 -12.78
N CYS A 95 2.93 -2.04 -12.67
CA CYS A 95 1.61 -1.70 -12.13
C CYS A 95 0.47 -2.34 -12.95
N LEU A 96 0.58 -2.35 -14.27
CA LEU A 96 -0.42 -3.01 -15.13
C LEU A 96 -0.41 -4.53 -14.96
N PHE A 97 0.75 -5.18 -14.83
CA PHE A 97 0.84 -6.61 -14.50
C PHE A 97 0.18 -6.93 -13.16
N GLU A 98 0.41 -6.13 -12.12
CA GLU A 98 -0.24 -6.29 -10.81
C GLU A 98 -1.77 -6.12 -10.91
N LEU A 99 -2.26 -5.12 -11.65
CA LEU A 99 -3.69 -4.92 -11.86
C LEU A 99 -4.35 -6.07 -12.62
N LEU A 100 -3.69 -6.58 -13.66
CA LEU A 100 -4.18 -7.71 -14.46
C LEU A 100 -4.26 -9.00 -13.63
N GLN A 101 -3.25 -9.26 -12.78
CA GLN A 101 -3.26 -10.36 -11.82
C GLN A 101 -4.41 -10.23 -10.85
N THR A 102 -4.54 -9.05 -10.23
CA THR A 102 -5.63 -8.79 -9.29
C THR A 102 -7.01 -8.88 -10.00
N LEU A 103 -7.10 -8.63 -11.31
CA LEU A 103 -8.31 -8.77 -12.16
C LEU A 103 -8.57 -10.18 -12.67
N GLY A 104 -7.71 -11.17 -12.40
CA GLY A 104 -7.84 -12.50 -12.99
C GLY A 104 -7.75 -12.50 -14.53
N ARG A 105 -7.24 -11.44 -15.16
CA ARG A 105 -7.20 -11.27 -16.62
C ARG A 105 -5.97 -11.92 -17.26
N GLN A 106 -5.84 -13.24 -17.11
CA GLN A 106 -4.68 -13.99 -17.61
C GLN A 106 -4.42 -13.78 -19.12
N PRO A 107 -5.42 -13.81 -20.04
CA PRO A 107 -5.14 -13.62 -21.45
C PRO A 107 -4.54 -12.24 -21.79
N ALA A 108 -4.98 -11.20 -21.08
CA ALA A 108 -4.44 -9.85 -21.25
C ALA A 108 -3.04 -9.71 -20.62
N PHE A 109 -2.78 -10.42 -19.52
CA PHE A 109 -1.46 -10.50 -18.91
C PHE A 109 -0.45 -11.16 -19.84
N ASP A 110 -0.81 -12.28 -20.48
CA ASP A 110 0.09 -12.99 -21.40
C ASP A 110 0.40 -12.13 -22.64
N ALA A 111 -0.59 -11.41 -23.17
CA ALA A 111 -0.39 -10.45 -24.25
C ALA A 111 0.55 -9.31 -23.83
N LEU A 112 0.38 -8.79 -22.61
CA LEU A 112 1.26 -7.77 -22.05
C LEU A 112 2.68 -8.32 -21.81
N ALA A 113 2.83 -9.55 -21.33
CA ALA A 113 4.09 -10.24 -21.11
C ALA A 113 4.92 -10.34 -22.40
N LEU A 114 4.26 -10.70 -23.51
CA LEU A 114 4.89 -10.75 -24.82
C LEU A 114 5.35 -9.37 -25.30
N ALA A 115 4.52 -8.34 -25.12
CA ALA A 115 4.86 -6.97 -25.49
C ALA A 115 5.99 -6.41 -24.61
N PHE A 116 6.02 -6.77 -23.33
CA PHE A 116 7.05 -6.37 -22.38
C PHE A 116 8.42 -6.96 -22.76
N ALA A 117 8.46 -8.28 -23.01
CA ALA A 117 9.68 -8.96 -23.43
C ALA A 117 10.26 -8.37 -24.72
N ARG A 118 9.39 -8.06 -25.69
CA ARG A 118 9.80 -7.41 -26.95
C ARG A 118 10.33 -5.99 -26.76
N ARG A 119 9.78 -5.22 -25.82
CA ARG A 119 10.14 -3.81 -25.61
C ARG A 119 11.37 -3.63 -24.73
N PHE A 120 11.53 -4.47 -23.71
CA PHE A 120 12.56 -4.29 -22.68
C PHE A 120 13.63 -5.38 -22.66
N GLU A 121 13.50 -6.43 -23.48
CA GLU A 121 14.42 -7.58 -23.50
C GLU A 121 14.62 -8.21 -22.12
N LYS A 122 13.58 -8.12 -21.28
CA LYS A 122 13.54 -8.64 -19.91
C LYS A 122 12.45 -9.71 -19.80
N SER A 123 12.69 -10.70 -18.96
CA SER A 123 11.66 -11.65 -18.58
C SER A 123 10.49 -10.92 -17.92
N PRO A 124 9.24 -11.14 -18.37
CA PRO A 124 8.07 -10.57 -17.72
C PRO A 124 7.85 -11.25 -16.35
N PRO A 125 7.11 -10.60 -15.43
CA PRO A 125 6.66 -11.24 -14.20
C PRO A 125 5.88 -12.53 -14.51
N ALA A 126 6.01 -13.52 -13.63
CA ALA A 126 5.18 -14.72 -13.72
C ALA A 126 3.73 -14.39 -13.35
N TRP A 127 2.77 -15.01 -14.04
CA TRP A 127 1.38 -14.97 -13.61
C TRP A 127 1.28 -15.71 -12.27
N SER A 128 1.12 -14.96 -11.18
CA SER A 128 0.71 -15.53 -9.89
C SER A 128 -0.80 -15.45 -9.83
N ALA A 129 -1.37 -16.58 -10.19
CA ALA A 129 -2.79 -16.83 -10.13
C ALA A 129 -3.11 -16.81 -8.62
N SER A 130 -3.68 -15.69 -8.13
CA SER A 130 -3.67 -15.25 -6.72
C SER A 130 -3.61 -16.39 -5.72
N ALA A 131 -2.55 -16.46 -4.93
CA ALA A 131 -2.78 -16.83 -3.55
C ALA A 131 -3.77 -15.77 -3.02
N GLU A 132 -5.06 -16.12 -2.99
CA GLU A 132 -5.69 -16.10 -1.68
C GLU A 132 -4.63 -16.72 -0.76
N ASP A 133 -3.83 -15.89 -0.09
CA ASP A 133 -3.46 -16.31 1.24
C ASP A 133 -4.83 -16.58 1.85
N GLU A 134 -5.15 -17.84 2.11
CA GLU A 134 -6.37 -18.27 2.82
C GLU A 134 -6.53 -17.47 4.15
N ASN A 135 -5.49 -16.72 4.54
CA ASN A 135 -5.38 -15.84 5.66
C ASN A 135 -5.30 -14.33 5.34
N LEU A 136 -5.50 -13.82 4.11
CA LEU A 136 -5.41 -12.38 3.81
C LEU A 136 -6.41 -11.57 4.67
N ALA A 137 -7.58 -12.15 4.93
CA ALA A 137 -8.59 -11.61 5.82
C ALA A 137 -8.25 -11.78 7.32
N ALA A 138 -7.63 -12.91 7.69
CA ALA A 138 -7.22 -13.22 9.07
C ALA A 138 -5.98 -12.42 9.53
N ASP A 139 -5.09 -12.11 8.59
CA ASP A 139 -3.81 -11.44 8.80
C ASP A 139 -3.87 -9.94 8.50
N THR A 140 -5.05 -9.38 8.16
CA THR A 140 -5.16 -7.94 7.91
C THR A 140 -4.88 -7.16 9.18
N THR A 141 -3.76 -6.45 9.19
CA THR A 141 -3.39 -5.54 10.27
C THR A 141 -4.33 -4.33 10.27
N GLY A 142 -5.09 -4.14 11.35
CA GLY A 142 -5.78 -2.87 11.62
C GLY A 142 -7.30 -2.78 11.37
N GLY A 143 -8.06 -3.87 11.30
CA GLY A 143 -9.54 -3.81 11.24
C GLY A 143 -10.22 -4.36 12.51
N ARG A 144 -10.68 -3.50 13.44
CA ARG A 144 -11.26 -3.93 14.73
C ARG A 144 -12.75 -4.34 14.68
N ALA A 145 -13.47 -4.13 13.57
CA ALA A 145 -14.82 -4.66 13.38
C ALA A 145 -14.77 -6.04 12.72
N HIS A 146 -13.99 -6.95 13.32
CA HIS A 146 -13.86 -8.33 12.88
C HIS A 146 -14.69 -9.23 13.79
N VAL A 147 -15.50 -10.08 13.19
CA VAL A 147 -16.29 -11.08 13.87
C VAL A 147 -16.04 -12.43 13.19
N SER A 148 -15.65 -13.44 13.97
CA SER A 148 -15.42 -14.79 13.46
C SER A 148 -16.62 -15.67 13.82
N LEU A 149 -17.18 -16.33 12.80
CA LEU A 149 -18.19 -17.35 12.94
C LEU A 149 -17.47 -18.70 13.00
N SER A 150 -17.75 -19.48 14.04
CA SER A 150 -17.05 -20.76 14.28
C SER A 150 -18.02 -21.86 14.70
N GLY A 151 -17.64 -23.11 14.45
CA GLY A 151 -18.46 -24.27 14.77
C GLY A 151 -19.54 -24.53 13.72
N VAL A 152 -20.80 -24.68 14.13
CA VAL A 152 -21.91 -24.93 13.21
C VAL A 152 -22.73 -23.64 13.06
N LEU A 153 -22.99 -23.22 11.82
CA LEU A 153 -23.88 -22.10 11.53
C LEU A 153 -25.33 -22.51 11.83
N ASN A 154 -25.77 -22.25 13.04
CA ASN A 154 -27.11 -22.56 13.54
C ASN A 154 -27.71 -21.36 14.31
N VAL A 155 -28.80 -21.58 15.05
CA VAL A 155 -29.45 -20.55 15.88
C VAL A 155 -28.51 -19.81 16.84
N GLY A 156 -27.40 -20.45 17.27
CA GLY A 156 -26.38 -19.88 18.15
C GLY A 156 -25.59 -18.72 17.56
N VAL A 157 -25.63 -18.52 16.23
CA VAL A 157 -24.96 -17.39 15.57
C VAL A 157 -25.54 -16.02 15.96
N GLY A 158 -26.74 -15.99 16.56
CA GLY A 158 -27.44 -14.76 16.93
C GLY A 158 -26.63 -13.82 17.84
N GLU A 159 -25.87 -14.34 18.81
CA GLU A 159 -25.05 -13.50 19.70
C GLU A 159 -23.85 -12.88 18.97
N VAL A 160 -23.23 -13.66 18.08
CA VAL A 160 -22.12 -13.22 17.24
C VAL A 160 -22.58 -12.10 16.27
N LEU A 161 -23.78 -12.22 15.72
CA LEU A 161 -24.38 -11.17 14.87
C LEU A 161 -24.76 -9.91 15.64
N LYS A 162 -25.25 -10.02 16.89
CA LYS A 162 -25.46 -8.85 17.75
C LYS A 162 -24.15 -8.11 18.01
N GLN A 163 -23.06 -8.84 18.23
CA GLN A 163 -21.73 -8.26 18.37
C GLN A 163 -21.29 -7.56 17.07
N ALA A 164 -21.51 -8.18 15.91
CA ALA A 164 -21.24 -7.56 14.60
C ALA A 164 -22.00 -6.23 14.42
N MET A 165 -23.29 -6.19 14.78
CA MET A 165 -24.10 -4.98 14.72
C MET A 165 -23.63 -3.90 15.72
N LYS A 166 -23.20 -4.29 16.92
CA LYS A 166 -22.62 -3.35 17.89
C LYS A 166 -21.32 -2.74 17.37
N LEU A 167 -20.47 -3.54 16.72
CA LEU A 167 -19.23 -3.07 16.08
C LEU A 167 -19.54 -2.17 14.87
N ALA A 168 -20.56 -2.50 14.09
CA ALA A 168 -21.05 -1.67 12.98
C ALA A 168 -21.53 -0.28 13.43
N ALA A 169 -21.90 -0.10 14.70
CA ALA A 169 -22.25 1.22 15.24
C ALA A 169 -21.03 2.15 15.31
N THR A 170 -19.84 1.61 15.55
CA THR A 170 -18.59 2.36 15.72
C THR A 170 -17.66 2.30 14.50
N SER A 171 -17.99 1.51 13.48
CA SER A 171 -17.19 1.31 12.27
C SER A 171 -18.04 1.41 11.01
N THR A 172 -17.43 1.78 9.88
CA THR A 172 -18.11 1.89 8.58
C THR A 172 -18.16 0.57 7.81
N LEU A 173 -17.19 -0.32 8.09
CA LEU A 173 -17.04 -1.64 7.50
C LEU A 173 -17.00 -2.72 8.59
N VAL A 174 -17.73 -3.83 8.40
CA VAL A 174 -17.72 -5.00 9.29
C VAL A 174 -17.23 -6.23 8.53
N ARG A 175 -16.22 -6.91 9.06
CA ARG A 175 -15.71 -8.17 8.51
C ARG A 175 -16.27 -9.37 9.27
N MET A 176 -16.80 -10.32 8.52
CA MET A 176 -17.31 -11.59 9.02
C MET A 176 -16.47 -12.74 8.48
N ASP A 177 -15.58 -13.29 9.30
CA ASP A 177 -14.77 -14.45 8.95
C ASP A 177 -15.56 -15.74 9.17
N VAL A 178 -15.65 -16.57 8.13
CA VAL A 178 -16.41 -17.83 8.15
C VAL A 178 -15.51 -19.08 8.05
N SER A 179 -14.19 -18.91 8.06
CA SER A 179 -13.20 -19.99 7.91
C SER A 179 -13.30 -21.10 8.97
N LYS A 180 -13.80 -20.78 10.17
CA LYS A 180 -13.92 -21.72 11.29
C LYS A 180 -15.26 -22.44 11.35
N LEU A 181 -16.13 -22.23 10.36
CA LEU A 181 -17.36 -23.00 10.24
C LEU A 181 -17.04 -24.43 9.79
N THR A 182 -17.76 -25.39 10.34
CA THR A 182 -17.61 -26.82 10.07
C THR A 182 -18.87 -27.40 9.47
N ASP A 183 -20.01 -26.77 9.75
CA ASP A 183 -21.31 -27.18 9.23
C ASP A 183 -22.31 -26.00 9.23
N ALA A 184 -23.48 -26.17 8.59
CA ALA A 184 -24.55 -25.17 8.56
C ALA A 184 -25.96 -25.80 8.59
N ASP A 185 -26.92 -25.10 9.22
CA ASP A 185 -28.35 -25.39 9.20
C ASP A 185 -29.17 -24.20 8.63
N ASN A 186 -30.44 -24.46 8.29
CA ASN A 186 -31.28 -23.45 7.63
C ASN A 186 -31.63 -22.29 8.57
N ASN A 187 -31.66 -22.53 9.89
CA ASN A 187 -31.93 -21.50 10.89
C ASN A 187 -30.74 -20.54 11.02
N GLY A 188 -29.51 -21.06 10.99
CA GLY A 188 -28.28 -20.28 10.98
C GLY A 188 -28.16 -19.42 9.72
N ALA A 189 -28.46 -20.00 8.56
CA ALA A 189 -28.53 -19.25 7.30
C ALA A 189 -29.55 -18.10 7.36
N THR A 190 -30.74 -18.38 7.92
CA THR A 190 -31.78 -17.37 8.14
C THR A 190 -31.29 -16.20 8.99
N LEU A 191 -30.61 -16.50 10.11
CA LEU A 191 -30.09 -15.45 11.01
C LEU A 191 -28.99 -14.63 10.37
N LEU A 192 -28.05 -15.27 9.66
CA LEU A 192 -26.97 -14.58 8.96
C LEU A 192 -27.53 -13.65 7.87
N MET A 193 -28.48 -14.12 7.06
CA MET A 193 -29.16 -13.30 6.05
C MET A 193 -29.89 -12.10 6.66
N ARG A 194 -30.54 -12.27 7.82
CA ARG A 194 -31.14 -11.14 8.56
C ARG A 194 -30.09 -10.13 9.04
N GLY A 195 -28.94 -10.60 9.51
CA GLY A 195 -27.80 -9.76 9.89
C GLY A 195 -27.27 -8.94 8.71
N ILE A 196 -27.05 -9.58 7.57
CA ILE A 196 -26.63 -8.92 6.32
C ILE A 196 -27.65 -7.85 5.91
N ALA A 197 -28.94 -8.19 5.90
CA ALA A 197 -30.00 -7.25 5.54
C ALA A 197 -30.06 -6.04 6.50
N ALA A 198 -29.75 -6.23 7.79
CA ALA A 198 -29.66 -5.15 8.77
C ALA A 198 -28.46 -4.23 8.50
N LEU A 199 -27.29 -4.79 8.15
CA LEU A 199 -26.10 -4.02 7.76
C LEU A 199 -26.36 -3.20 6.48
N LYS A 200 -26.97 -3.81 5.45
CA LYS A 200 -27.38 -3.13 4.21
C LYS A 200 -28.33 -1.96 4.50
N ARG A 201 -29.37 -2.16 5.33
CA ARG A 201 -30.30 -1.10 5.75
C ARG A 201 -29.61 0.04 6.51
N ALA A 202 -28.62 -0.29 7.33
CA ALA A 202 -27.82 0.68 8.07
C ALA A 202 -26.77 1.41 7.20
N LYS A 203 -26.72 1.12 5.88
CA LYS A 203 -25.69 1.63 4.95
C LYS A 203 -24.28 1.36 5.44
N LYS A 204 -24.07 0.21 6.06
CA LYS A 204 -22.77 -0.26 6.53
C LYS A 204 -22.21 -1.23 5.50
N GLU A 205 -20.94 -1.04 5.19
CA GLU A 205 -20.22 -1.99 4.34
C GLU A 205 -19.93 -3.26 5.15
N PHE A 206 -19.91 -4.40 4.47
CA PHE A 206 -19.51 -5.65 5.09
C PHE A 206 -18.77 -6.53 4.08
N VAL A 207 -17.88 -7.38 4.58
CA VAL A 207 -17.11 -8.34 3.77
C VAL A 207 -17.01 -9.68 4.47
N PHE A 208 -17.05 -10.77 3.70
CA PHE A 208 -16.79 -12.11 4.22
C PHE A 208 -15.30 -12.45 4.10
N GLY A 209 -14.74 -13.05 5.15
CA GLY A 209 -13.47 -13.76 5.08
C GLY A 209 -13.73 -15.23 4.74
N SER A 210 -13.06 -15.77 3.72
CA SER A 210 -13.20 -17.16 3.24
C SER A 210 -14.63 -17.57 2.80
N PRO A 211 -15.35 -16.76 1.98
CA PRO A 211 -16.72 -17.07 1.57
C PRO A 211 -16.87 -18.42 0.81
N ALA A 212 -15.84 -18.83 0.06
CA ALA A 212 -15.82 -20.10 -0.67
C ALA A 212 -15.95 -21.33 0.27
N HIS A 213 -15.36 -21.26 1.46
CA HIS A 213 -15.44 -22.32 2.45
C HIS A 213 -16.88 -22.56 2.91
N LEU A 214 -17.61 -21.49 3.24
CA LEU A 214 -19.02 -21.59 3.59
C LEU A 214 -19.88 -22.03 2.40
N ALA A 215 -19.57 -21.55 1.19
CA ALA A 215 -20.30 -21.98 -0.02
C ALA A 215 -20.20 -23.51 -0.23
N GLN A 216 -19.02 -24.10 -0.04
CA GLN A 216 -18.83 -25.55 -0.14
C GLN A 216 -19.66 -26.33 0.90
N ILE A 217 -19.71 -25.85 2.15
CA ILE A 217 -20.54 -26.44 3.20
C ILE A 217 -22.03 -26.42 2.81
N LEU A 218 -22.51 -25.30 2.25
CA LEU A 218 -23.90 -25.16 1.84
C LEU A 218 -24.23 -26.07 0.65
N GLN A 219 -23.39 -26.09 -0.39
CA GLN A 219 -23.61 -26.89 -1.60
C GLN A 219 -23.81 -28.38 -1.32
N GLN A 220 -23.08 -28.94 -0.34
CA GLN A 220 -23.22 -30.35 0.06
C GLN A 220 -24.59 -30.70 0.65
N LYS A 221 -25.39 -29.71 1.06
CA LYS A 221 -26.71 -29.90 1.70
C LYS A 221 -27.90 -29.57 0.82
N LEU A 222 -27.66 -29.02 -0.37
CA LEU A 222 -28.72 -28.55 -1.26
C LEU A 222 -28.98 -29.58 -2.35
N VAL A 223 -30.25 -29.98 -2.51
CA VAL A 223 -30.69 -30.97 -3.49
C VAL A 223 -31.70 -30.31 -4.44
N VAL A 224 -31.41 -30.34 -5.74
CA VAL A 224 -32.28 -29.77 -6.78
C VAL A 224 -33.61 -30.53 -6.84
N GLY A 225 -34.73 -29.81 -6.83
CA GLY A 225 -36.08 -30.39 -6.87
C GLY A 225 -36.65 -30.76 -5.49
N GLU A 226 -35.86 -30.68 -4.42
CA GLU A 226 -36.35 -30.84 -3.05
C GLU A 226 -36.62 -29.47 -2.42
N ARG A 227 -37.88 -29.17 -2.07
CA ARG A 227 -38.30 -27.89 -1.46
C ARG A 227 -37.90 -27.79 0.02
N SER A 228 -36.60 -27.86 0.31
CA SER A 228 -36.00 -27.75 1.64
C SER A 228 -34.84 -26.74 1.66
N ASN A 229 -34.47 -26.25 2.85
CA ASN A 229 -33.31 -25.36 3.07
C ASN A 229 -33.30 -24.06 2.25
N GLN A 230 -34.47 -23.42 2.06
CA GLN A 230 -34.61 -22.24 1.21
C GLN A 230 -33.65 -21.10 1.56
N GLU A 231 -33.39 -20.84 2.84
CA GLU A 231 -32.47 -19.78 3.27
C GLU A 231 -31.00 -20.13 3.05
N MET A 232 -30.63 -21.42 3.02
CA MET A 232 -29.29 -21.83 2.57
C MET A 232 -29.06 -21.56 1.10
N TRP A 233 -30.07 -21.78 0.25
CA TRP A 233 -30.01 -21.43 -1.17
C TRP A 233 -29.78 -19.92 -1.36
N LEU A 234 -30.53 -19.09 -0.61
CA LEU A 234 -30.38 -17.63 -0.68
C LEU A 234 -29.03 -17.15 -0.14
N LEU A 235 -28.53 -17.78 0.94
CA LEU A 235 -27.21 -17.46 1.47
C LEU A 235 -26.10 -17.86 0.50
N LEU A 236 -26.21 -19.00 -0.18
CA LEU A 236 -25.25 -19.42 -1.20
C LEU A 236 -25.19 -18.42 -2.36
N LEU A 237 -26.35 -17.93 -2.82
CA LEU A 237 -26.43 -16.85 -3.82
C LEU A 237 -25.76 -15.56 -3.35
N GLU A 238 -26.02 -15.12 -2.11
CA GLU A 238 -25.38 -13.92 -1.55
C GLU A 238 -23.85 -14.11 -1.44
N LEU A 239 -23.35 -15.29 -1.06
CA LEU A 239 -21.91 -15.57 -1.00
C LEU A 239 -21.26 -15.50 -2.39
N HIS A 240 -21.88 -16.10 -3.42
CA HIS A 240 -21.39 -16.00 -4.80
C HIS A 240 -21.43 -14.57 -5.32
N GLN A 241 -22.44 -13.80 -4.93
CA GLN A 241 -22.54 -12.39 -5.29
C GLN A 241 -21.44 -11.54 -4.64
N GLN A 242 -21.15 -11.75 -3.35
CA GLN A 242 -20.07 -11.06 -2.64
C GLN A 242 -18.67 -11.49 -3.14
N ALA A 243 -18.53 -12.72 -3.62
CA ALA A 243 -17.30 -13.25 -4.23
C ALA A 243 -17.17 -12.89 -5.73
N PHE A 244 -18.15 -12.21 -6.32
CA PHE A 244 -18.20 -11.88 -7.75
C PHE A 244 -18.13 -13.10 -8.69
N HIS A 245 -18.55 -14.29 -8.24
CA HIS A 245 -18.60 -15.52 -9.03
C HIS A 245 -19.92 -15.62 -9.83
N GLN A 246 -20.02 -14.87 -10.93
CA GLN A 246 -21.26 -14.75 -11.72
C GLN A 246 -21.77 -16.10 -12.27
N GLU A 247 -20.89 -16.92 -12.84
CA GLU A 247 -21.28 -18.20 -13.45
C GLU A 247 -21.87 -19.16 -12.40
N ALA A 248 -21.19 -19.30 -11.26
CA ALA A 248 -21.69 -20.11 -10.14
C ALA A 248 -23.01 -19.56 -9.57
N PHE A 249 -23.18 -18.24 -9.51
CA PHE A 249 -24.44 -17.63 -9.10
C PHE A 249 -25.59 -17.99 -10.05
N GLU A 250 -25.38 -17.87 -11.36
CA GLU A 250 -26.40 -18.15 -12.37
C GLU A 250 -26.83 -19.62 -12.33
N GLU A 251 -25.89 -20.54 -12.17
CA GLU A 251 -26.18 -21.96 -12.00
C GLU A 251 -27.05 -22.22 -10.76
N VAL A 252 -26.65 -21.67 -9.61
CA VAL A 252 -27.43 -21.79 -8.36
C VAL A 252 -28.81 -21.15 -8.50
N ALA A 253 -28.92 -20.03 -9.23
CA ALA A 253 -30.17 -19.32 -9.46
C ALA A 253 -31.17 -20.15 -10.31
N VAL A 254 -30.69 -20.85 -11.34
CA VAL A 254 -31.51 -21.80 -12.13
C VAL A 254 -32.01 -22.94 -11.26
N ASN A 255 -31.11 -23.55 -10.49
CA ASN A 255 -31.47 -24.66 -9.59
C ASN A 255 -32.47 -24.24 -8.52
N TYR A 256 -32.34 -23.02 -8.00
CA TYR A 256 -33.31 -22.43 -7.08
C TYR A 256 -34.69 -22.26 -7.74
N ALA A 257 -34.74 -21.73 -8.97
CA ALA A 257 -36.00 -21.52 -9.70
C ALA A 257 -36.73 -22.84 -9.99
N ILE A 258 -35.99 -23.90 -10.38
CA ILE A 258 -36.54 -25.25 -10.57
C ILE A 258 -37.12 -25.80 -9.26
N THR A 259 -36.40 -25.60 -8.16
CA THR A 259 -36.76 -26.19 -6.86
C THR A 259 -37.97 -25.52 -6.24
N PHE A 260 -38.04 -24.18 -6.25
CA PHE A 260 -39.05 -23.42 -5.52
C PHE A 260 -40.13 -22.77 -6.38
N GLU A 261 -40.00 -22.82 -7.72
CA GLU A 261 -40.92 -22.19 -8.68
C GLU A 261 -41.08 -20.67 -8.45
N VAL A 262 -40.04 -20.03 -7.91
CA VAL A 262 -39.97 -18.58 -7.69
C VAL A 262 -38.71 -18.02 -8.32
N SER A 263 -38.81 -16.79 -8.81
CA SER A 263 -37.67 -16.08 -9.36
C SER A 263 -36.57 -15.91 -8.30
N PRO A 264 -35.32 -16.28 -8.62
CA PRO A 264 -34.19 -16.01 -7.74
C PRO A 264 -33.91 -14.50 -7.66
N PRO A 265 -33.16 -14.04 -6.64
CA PRO A 265 -32.61 -12.69 -6.65
C PRO A 265 -31.79 -12.46 -7.94
N SER A 266 -31.87 -11.25 -8.49
CA SER A 266 -31.06 -10.88 -9.66
C SER A 266 -29.60 -10.74 -9.28
N TRP A 267 -28.70 -11.11 -10.20
CA TRP A 267 -27.29 -10.75 -10.08
C TRP A 267 -27.16 -9.22 -10.06
N GLU A 268 -26.87 -8.64 -8.89
CA GLU A 268 -26.42 -7.26 -8.85
C GLU A 268 -24.92 -7.31 -9.09
N ALA A 269 -24.51 -7.08 -10.34
CA ALA A 269 -23.11 -6.92 -10.68
C ALA A 269 -22.51 -5.83 -9.79
N PRO A 270 -21.61 -6.16 -8.85
CA PRO A 270 -20.79 -5.11 -8.31
C PRO A 270 -19.81 -4.72 -9.44
N PRO A 271 -19.39 -3.44 -9.55
CA PRO A 271 -18.61 -3.01 -10.70
C PRO A 271 -17.40 -3.94 -10.90
N PRO A 272 -17.16 -4.41 -12.13
CA PRO A 272 -16.91 -5.84 -12.33
C PRO A 272 -15.48 -6.24 -12.00
N ARG A 273 -15.34 -7.41 -11.38
CA ARG A 273 -14.13 -8.23 -11.39
C ARG A 273 -14.49 -9.70 -11.15
N SER A 274 -13.70 -10.59 -11.74
CA SER A 274 -13.85 -12.04 -11.78
C SER A 274 -12.46 -12.68 -11.53
N GLU A 275 -12.38 -13.95 -11.10
CA GLU A 275 -11.13 -14.64 -10.74
C GLU A 275 -11.09 -16.11 -11.22
N GLU A 276 -9.86 -16.64 -11.49
CA GLU A 276 -9.31 -17.85 -10.85
C GLU A 276 -7.78 -18.05 -11.06
N ALA A 277 -7.17 -18.87 -10.19
CA ALA A 277 -5.82 -18.80 -9.58
C ALA A 277 -5.07 -20.16 -9.47
N VAL A 278 -3.72 -20.20 -9.19
CA VAL A 278 -2.81 -21.29 -8.66
C VAL A 278 -1.32 -20.86 -8.30
N LYS A 279 -0.97 -20.92 -6.98
CA LYS A 279 0.17 -21.38 -6.08
C LYS A 279 1.73 -21.48 -6.38
N ALA A 280 2.57 -21.12 -5.38
CA ALA A 280 3.79 -21.81 -4.78
C ALA A 280 4.47 -21.02 -3.57
N PRO A 281 5.57 -21.45 -2.86
CA PRO A 281 5.64 -22.12 -1.52
C PRO A 281 6.37 -21.39 -0.32
N ASP A 282 6.24 -21.95 0.90
CA ASP A 282 6.65 -21.46 2.24
C ASP A 282 8.12 -21.66 2.71
N LYS A 283 8.59 -20.77 3.61
CA LYS A 283 9.75 -20.96 4.53
C LYS A 283 9.49 -20.28 5.90
N PRO A 284 10.00 -20.80 7.05
CA PRO A 284 9.58 -20.35 8.38
C PRO A 284 10.39 -19.15 8.89
N LEU A 285 9.75 -18.19 9.57
CA LEU A 285 10.41 -17.07 10.24
C LEU A 285 10.11 -17.02 11.74
N ALA A 286 11.16 -16.70 12.49
CA ALA A 286 11.23 -16.53 13.92
C ALA A 286 10.40 -15.33 14.44
N GLN A 287 10.32 -15.20 15.77
CA GLN A 287 9.56 -14.19 16.53
C GLN A 287 9.65 -12.76 15.93
N PRO A 288 8.56 -11.98 15.91
CA PRO A 288 8.49 -10.79 15.07
C PRO A 288 9.29 -9.63 15.68
N GLU A 289 10.47 -9.35 15.11
CA GLU A 289 11.19 -8.08 15.32
C GLU A 289 10.65 -6.94 14.44
N THR A 290 9.61 -7.19 13.63
CA THR A 290 9.05 -6.29 12.62
C THR A 290 7.54 -6.14 12.79
N PHE A 291 6.99 -4.96 12.46
CA PHE A 291 5.55 -4.76 12.35
C PHE A 291 5.12 -5.04 10.91
N ALA A 292 4.14 -5.92 10.71
CA ALA A 292 3.65 -6.26 9.37
C ALA A 292 2.36 -5.51 9.03
N LEU A 293 2.33 -4.86 7.87
CA LEU A 293 1.13 -4.44 7.16
C LEU A 293 0.73 -5.55 6.22
N ALA A 294 -0.50 -6.04 6.35
CA ALA A 294 -1.00 -7.17 5.60
C ALA A 294 -2.45 -6.98 5.19
N GLY A 295 -2.85 -7.64 4.10
CA GLY A 295 -4.18 -7.60 3.54
C GLY A 295 -4.57 -6.26 2.92
N GLN A 296 -5.85 -5.93 3.05
CA GLN A 296 -6.41 -4.67 2.55
C GLN A 296 -6.72 -3.75 3.73
N MET A 297 -6.01 -2.64 3.82
CA MET A 297 -6.16 -1.63 4.86
C MET A 297 -7.11 -0.53 4.37
N LEU A 298 -8.39 -0.70 4.65
CA LEU A 298 -9.47 0.20 4.23
C LEU A 298 -10.15 0.82 5.44
N GLY A 299 -10.31 2.14 5.47
CA GLY A 299 -10.96 2.88 6.55
C GLY A 299 -10.28 2.73 7.91
N VAL A 300 -9.00 2.37 7.93
CA VAL A 300 -8.24 2.11 9.17
C VAL A 300 -7.96 3.43 9.90
N GLY A 301 -8.41 3.53 11.15
CA GLY A 301 -8.24 4.73 11.98
C GLY A 301 -6.94 4.75 12.79
N ALA A 302 -6.60 5.91 13.38
CA ALA A 302 -5.39 6.11 14.20
C ALA A 302 -5.15 5.02 15.26
N ALA A 303 -6.21 4.55 15.93
CA ALA A 303 -6.13 3.57 17.01
C ALA A 303 -5.57 2.21 16.56
N ASN A 304 -5.70 1.87 15.29
CA ASN A 304 -5.22 0.64 14.70
C ASN A 304 -3.69 0.63 14.52
N TYR A 305 -3.06 1.80 14.57
CA TYR A 305 -1.61 1.96 14.54
C TYR A 305 -0.99 2.13 15.93
N SER A 306 -1.74 1.92 17.01
CA SER A 306 -1.22 2.08 18.39
C SER A 306 -0.05 1.15 18.70
N VAL A 307 -0.07 -0.09 18.19
CA VAL A 307 1.02 -1.05 18.33
C VAL A 307 2.26 -0.58 17.54
N LEU A 308 2.06 -0.06 16.33
CA LEU A 308 3.13 0.54 15.54
C LEU A 308 3.71 1.77 16.24
N ASP A 309 2.88 2.68 16.74
CA ASP A 309 3.30 3.88 17.48
C ASP A 309 4.13 3.52 18.72
N ALA A 310 3.74 2.48 19.46
CA ALA A 310 4.51 1.99 20.60
C ALA A 310 5.85 1.38 20.17
N ALA A 311 5.87 0.59 19.08
CA ALA A 311 7.09 -0.01 18.55
C ALA A 311 8.09 1.04 18.06
N LEU A 312 7.62 2.09 17.39
CA LEU A 312 8.45 3.17 16.87
C LEU A 312 9.08 4.03 17.98
N LYS A 313 8.48 4.12 19.18
CA LYS A 313 9.11 4.80 20.33
C LYS A 313 10.35 4.08 20.82
N ALA A 314 10.38 2.75 20.73
CA ALA A 314 11.41 1.92 21.35
C ALA A 314 12.71 1.82 20.53
N ARG A 315 12.68 2.10 19.22
CA ARG A 315 13.80 1.82 18.30
C ARG A 315 14.03 2.95 17.32
N ASP A 316 15.28 3.20 16.96
CA ASP A 316 15.65 4.27 16.04
C ASP A 316 15.74 3.82 14.57
N ASP A 317 15.99 2.54 14.31
CA ASP A 317 15.83 1.93 12.98
C ASP A 317 14.69 0.91 13.04
N PHE A 318 13.75 0.99 12.10
CA PHE A 318 12.55 0.14 12.12
C PHE A 318 12.04 -0.20 10.71
N ASP A 319 11.94 -1.51 10.46
CA ASP A 319 11.36 -2.06 9.24
C ASP A 319 9.90 -2.44 9.46
N ILE A 320 9.04 -1.84 8.63
CA ILE A 320 7.63 -2.18 8.52
C ILE A 320 7.49 -3.10 7.31
N ASP A 321 7.18 -4.37 7.56
CA ASP A 321 6.99 -5.37 6.52
C ASP A 321 5.65 -5.13 5.80
N ALA A 322 5.66 -4.87 4.50
CA ALA A 322 4.50 -4.67 3.66
C ALA A 322 4.37 -5.75 2.57
N ARG A 323 5.09 -6.88 2.70
CA ARG A 323 5.07 -7.99 1.72
C ARG A 323 3.71 -8.66 1.59
N ARG A 324 2.82 -8.49 2.57
CA ARG A 324 1.45 -9.04 2.51
C ARG A 324 0.41 -7.93 2.38
N LEU A 325 0.84 -6.66 2.29
CA LEU A 325 -0.06 -5.55 2.04
C LEU A 325 -0.50 -5.58 0.58
N ALA A 326 -1.77 -5.91 0.38
CA ALA A 326 -2.40 -5.89 -0.93
C ALA A 326 -2.84 -4.47 -1.29
N ARG A 327 -3.49 -3.76 -0.35
CA ARG A 327 -4.08 -2.44 -0.61
C ARG A 327 -4.08 -1.57 0.63
N ILE A 328 -3.97 -0.25 0.42
CA ILE A 328 -4.19 0.77 1.45
C ILE A 328 -5.02 1.90 0.84
N ASP A 329 -6.11 2.30 1.48
CA ASP A 329 -6.92 3.43 1.02
C ASP A 329 -6.42 4.77 1.57
N ALA A 330 -7.05 5.87 1.14
CA ALA A 330 -6.66 7.21 1.54
C ALA A 330 -6.78 7.45 3.05
N VAL A 331 -7.78 6.84 3.71
CA VAL A 331 -8.00 6.99 5.16
C VAL A 331 -6.87 6.30 5.91
N ALA A 332 -6.64 5.01 5.62
CA ALA A 332 -5.60 4.21 6.23
C ALA A 332 -4.20 4.79 5.96
N ALA A 333 -3.94 5.25 4.73
CA ALA A 333 -2.67 5.89 4.36
C ALA A 333 -2.46 7.18 5.14
N LYS A 334 -3.47 8.06 5.24
CA LYS A 334 -3.36 9.30 6.01
C LYS A 334 -3.03 9.05 7.49
N GLU A 335 -3.69 8.07 8.09
CA GLU A 335 -3.45 7.70 9.49
C GLU A 335 -2.05 7.09 9.70
N LEU A 336 -1.61 6.22 8.79
CA LEU A 336 -0.24 5.69 8.79
C LEU A 336 0.78 6.83 8.65
N GLN A 337 0.57 7.75 7.72
CA GLN A 337 1.45 8.89 7.51
C GLN A 337 1.50 9.79 8.76
N GLY A 338 0.35 10.01 9.41
CA GLY A 338 0.26 10.73 10.66
C GLY A 338 1.07 10.09 11.78
N VAL A 339 1.10 8.75 11.85
CA VAL A 339 1.95 8.00 12.79
C VAL A 339 3.42 8.20 12.48
N LEU A 340 3.83 7.97 11.22
CA LEU A 340 5.22 8.09 10.80
C LEU A 340 5.76 9.53 10.97
N ASN A 341 4.95 10.55 10.68
CA ASN A 341 5.33 11.96 10.80
C ASN A 341 5.70 12.36 12.23
N ARG A 342 5.12 11.74 13.26
CA ARG A 342 5.50 12.01 14.66
C ARG A 342 6.94 11.65 14.97
N PHE A 343 7.55 10.77 14.17
CA PHE A 343 8.90 10.25 14.38
C PHE A 343 9.93 10.80 13.39
N LYS A 344 9.51 11.58 12.38
CA LYS A 344 10.38 12.18 11.35
C LYS A 344 11.50 13.07 11.94
N GLY A 345 11.21 13.80 13.02
CA GLY A 345 12.16 14.71 13.67
C GLY A 345 13.07 14.05 14.71
N ALA A 346 12.88 12.76 15.02
CA ALA A 346 13.59 12.08 16.10
C ALA A 346 14.87 11.35 15.64
N GLY A 347 15.35 11.61 14.41
CA GLY A 347 16.52 10.93 13.84
C GLY A 347 16.29 9.44 13.53
N LYS A 348 15.01 9.01 13.47
CA LYS A 348 14.65 7.62 13.20
C LYS A 348 14.72 7.31 11.71
N HIS A 349 15.23 6.12 11.38
CA HIS A 349 15.30 5.57 10.04
C HIS A 349 14.16 4.56 9.89
N LEU A 350 13.14 4.93 9.12
CA LEU A 350 11.94 4.11 8.94
C LEU A 350 11.92 3.57 7.52
N ARG A 351 11.61 2.28 7.35
CA ARG A 351 11.54 1.61 6.04
C ARG A 351 10.23 0.84 5.88
N LEU A 352 9.53 1.04 4.77
CA LEU A 352 8.43 0.18 4.34
C LEU A 352 8.96 -0.82 3.31
N VAL A 353 9.05 -2.08 3.71
CA VAL A 353 9.76 -3.12 2.94
C VAL A 353 8.80 -4.07 2.26
N GLY A 354 9.03 -4.32 0.96
CA GLY A 354 8.25 -5.30 0.20
C GLY A 354 6.89 -4.77 -0.28
N LEU A 355 6.79 -3.47 -0.54
CA LEU A 355 5.59 -2.89 -1.15
C LEU A 355 5.38 -3.47 -2.55
N SER A 356 4.12 -3.69 -2.93
CA SER A 356 3.80 -3.85 -4.36
C SER A 356 4.10 -2.54 -5.10
N THR A 357 4.31 -2.63 -6.40
CA THR A 357 4.63 -1.45 -7.23
C THR A 357 3.49 -0.44 -7.17
N LEU A 358 2.24 -0.89 -7.24
CA LEU A 358 1.06 -0.02 -7.14
C LEU A 358 0.99 0.71 -5.80
N VAL A 359 1.16 -0.01 -4.68
CA VAL A 359 1.10 0.61 -3.36
C VAL A 359 2.29 1.56 -3.17
N ALA A 360 3.48 1.21 -3.65
CA ALA A 360 4.64 2.11 -3.60
C ALA A 360 4.39 3.40 -4.38
N VAL A 361 3.86 3.32 -5.60
CA VAL A 361 3.49 4.50 -6.42
C VAL A 361 2.41 5.32 -5.72
N TYR A 362 1.41 4.68 -5.11
CA TYR A 362 0.36 5.37 -4.37
C TYR A 362 0.94 6.15 -3.18
N LEU A 363 1.75 5.50 -2.34
CA LEU A 363 2.38 6.15 -1.18
C LEU A 363 3.35 7.25 -1.61
N GLU A 364 4.10 7.05 -2.70
CA GLU A 364 4.97 8.07 -3.29
C GLU A 364 4.18 9.30 -3.75
N SER A 365 2.99 9.11 -4.34
CA SER A 365 2.07 10.20 -4.73
C SER A 365 1.49 10.97 -3.55
N LEU A 366 1.55 10.39 -2.35
CA LEU A 366 1.15 11.01 -1.09
C LEU A 366 2.35 11.55 -0.29
N ASP A 367 3.52 11.68 -0.92
CA ASP A 367 4.74 12.22 -0.31
C ASP A 367 5.30 11.39 0.87
N PHE A 368 5.03 10.08 0.93
CA PHE A 368 5.58 9.22 2.00
C PHE A 368 7.10 9.19 2.03
N HIS A 369 7.76 9.39 0.88
CA HIS A 369 9.22 9.44 0.76
C HIS A 369 9.87 10.52 1.64
N ASN A 370 9.10 11.53 2.05
CA ASN A 370 9.56 12.57 2.96
C ASN A 370 9.62 12.13 4.43
N VAL A 371 9.11 10.94 4.76
CA VAL A 371 8.89 10.47 6.13
C VAL A 371 9.43 9.06 6.35
N VAL A 372 9.38 8.22 5.31
CA VAL A 372 9.77 6.81 5.36
C VAL A 372 10.40 6.41 4.02
N GLU A 373 11.43 5.57 4.07
CA GLU A 373 12.02 5.00 2.86
C GLU A 373 11.10 3.89 2.31
N LEU A 374 10.65 4.04 1.06
CA LEU A 374 9.82 3.06 0.37
C LEU A 374 10.70 2.06 -0.37
N LYS A 375 10.63 0.77 0.00
CA LYS A 375 11.34 -0.33 -0.67
C LYS A 375 10.33 -1.26 -1.37
N PRO A 376 9.99 -0.98 -2.65
CA PRO A 376 9.14 -1.87 -3.44
C PRO A 376 9.84 -3.21 -3.70
N ARG A 377 9.05 -4.23 -4.03
CA ARG A 377 9.57 -5.52 -4.51
C ARG A 377 10.26 -5.35 -5.86
N ALA A 378 11.22 -6.23 -6.14
CA ALA A 378 11.77 -6.34 -7.48
C ALA A 378 10.67 -6.83 -8.45
N ILE A 379 10.67 -6.26 -9.66
CA ILE A 379 9.78 -6.58 -10.78
C ILE A 379 10.29 -7.84 -11.49
#